data_AF-A0AAW1U0E8-F1
#
_entry.id   AF-A0AAW1U0E8-F1
#
_cell.length_a   1.000
_cell.length_b   1.000
_cell.length_c   1.000
_cell.angle_alpha   90.00
_cell.angle_beta   90.00
_cell.angle_gamma   90.00
#
_symmetry.space_group_name_H-M   'P 1'
#
loop_
_entity.id
_entity.type
_entity.pdbx_description
1 polymer ?
#
loop_
_entity_poly.entity_id
_entity_poly.type
_entity_poly.pdbx_seq_one_letter_code
_entity_poly.pdbx_strand_id
1 'polypeptide(L)'
;MSKSSFNWPLMNANNSDNILYRQSLLQTWNQILALFLTRLLIRLFEEIHFMEQFFIKMHNIFAFTCQVIFFILCDFVLNDLQGIVAVKTNRSVVLALTTTLFYAVFSYFATRIRDLLLKNRVPSRVDTSSDCLKLLMKLVLEWAKTIVIIMCIREQGIQYDPNPLYTLLTLSYYMCSEKVFCEICANIAESLFTIECFENLEYLYVPLILNVYTIVIGSIVNLYLLIFCYSNFVLIATYFIIFLRIKDAFFNYWQNIQAEKKTYSSFRVATDEEILNRDDICAVCLNKMSKARITPCNHLFHPICLKQCLKTSFLCPLCKYNFRENQ
;
A
#
# COMPACT_ATOMS: atom_id res chain seq x y z
N MET A 1 -10.51 -92.75 35.34
CA MET A 1 -11.50 -93.03 34.26
C MET A 1 -12.30 -91.74 34.10
N SER A 2 -12.37 -91.02 33.00
CA SER A 2 -12.04 -91.26 31.60
C SER A 2 -11.57 -89.94 30.96
N LYS A 3 -10.54 -90.01 30.12
CA LYS A 3 -10.22 -89.01 29.10
C LYS A 3 -11.13 -89.28 27.89
N SER A 4 -11.65 -88.23 27.25
CA SER A 4 -11.73 -88.19 25.79
C SER A 4 -11.97 -86.76 25.31
N SER A 5 -10.89 -86.21 24.75
CA SER A 5 -10.82 -85.05 23.86
C SER A 5 -11.70 -85.21 22.62
N PHE A 6 -12.35 -84.12 22.18
CA PHE A 6 -12.69 -83.94 20.76
C PHE A 6 -12.39 -82.49 20.37
N ASN A 7 -11.35 -82.34 19.53
CA ASN A 7 -10.97 -81.10 18.86
C ASN A 7 -11.99 -80.79 17.75
N TRP A 8 -12.41 -79.52 17.64
CA TRP A 8 -12.67 -78.88 16.34
C TRP A 8 -11.96 -77.51 16.33
N PRO A 9 -11.49 -77.06 15.15
CA PRO A 9 -10.34 -76.20 14.99
C PRO A 9 -10.69 -74.71 15.08
N LEU A 10 -9.63 -73.97 15.42
CA LEU A 10 -9.41 -72.55 15.18
C LEU A 10 -10.21 -71.97 13.99
N MET A 11 -11.17 -71.09 14.28
CA MET A 11 -11.48 -69.93 13.43
C MET A 11 -11.23 -68.67 14.24
N ASN A 12 -9.95 -68.33 14.39
CA ASN A 12 -9.50 -67.07 15.01
C ASN A 12 -8.90 -66.14 13.93
N ALA A 13 -9.53 -66.07 12.75
CA ALA A 13 -9.10 -65.27 11.61
C ALA A 13 -9.84 -63.92 11.46
N ASN A 14 -10.85 -63.63 12.30
CA ASN A 14 -11.72 -62.46 12.09
C ASN A 14 -11.24 -61.16 12.76
N ASN A 15 -10.19 -61.17 13.58
CA ASN A 15 -9.83 -59.97 14.36
C ASN A 15 -8.62 -59.23 13.76
N SER A 16 -7.61 -59.94 13.24
CA SER A 16 -6.44 -59.32 12.57
C SER A 16 -6.82 -58.64 11.26
N ASP A 17 -7.65 -59.30 10.45
CA ASP A 17 -8.04 -58.80 9.12
C ASP A 17 -8.99 -57.60 9.23
N ASN A 18 -9.85 -57.58 10.25
CA ASN A 18 -10.68 -56.42 10.57
C ASN A 18 -9.85 -55.23 11.06
N ILE A 19 -8.77 -55.43 11.82
CA ILE A 19 -7.89 -54.35 12.27
C ILE A 19 -7.09 -53.78 11.09
N LEU A 20 -6.56 -54.64 10.20
CA LEU A 20 -5.83 -54.24 9.01
C LEU A 20 -6.72 -53.50 8.00
N TYR A 21 -7.96 -53.97 7.83
CA TYR A 21 -8.99 -53.29 7.02
C TYR A 21 -9.42 -51.95 7.63
N ARG A 22 -9.54 -51.86 8.96
CA ARG A 22 -9.87 -50.60 9.64
C ARG A 22 -8.72 -49.60 9.56
N GLN A 23 -7.46 -50.06 9.62
CA GLN A 23 -6.27 -49.22 9.41
C GLN A 23 -6.16 -48.70 7.96
N SER A 24 -6.42 -49.55 6.96
CA SER A 24 -6.42 -49.12 5.55
C SER A 24 -7.57 -48.17 5.21
N LEU A 25 -8.75 -48.38 5.81
CA LEU A 25 -9.87 -47.42 5.74
C LEU A 25 -9.50 -46.11 6.42
N LEU A 26 -8.98 -46.11 7.65
CA LEU A 26 -8.56 -44.88 8.34
C LEU A 26 -7.51 -44.10 7.53
N GLN A 27 -6.59 -44.79 6.86
CA GLN A 27 -5.56 -44.16 6.03
C GLN A 27 -6.13 -43.56 4.74
N THR A 28 -7.08 -44.23 4.09
CA THR A 28 -7.79 -43.68 2.91
C THR A 28 -8.70 -42.50 3.28
N TRP A 29 -9.43 -42.60 4.39
CA TRP A 29 -10.23 -41.49 4.93
C TRP A 29 -9.34 -40.29 5.32
N ASN A 30 -8.18 -40.50 5.94
CA ASN A 30 -7.23 -39.43 6.25
C ASN A 30 -6.68 -38.75 4.99
N GLN A 31 -6.39 -39.50 3.93
CA GLN A 31 -5.95 -38.94 2.64
C GLN A 31 -7.06 -38.12 1.96
N ILE A 32 -8.30 -38.61 1.97
CA ILE A 32 -9.45 -37.89 1.42
C ILE A 32 -9.73 -36.62 2.22
N LEU A 33 -9.68 -36.70 3.56
CA LEU A 33 -9.86 -35.56 4.45
C LEU A 33 -8.74 -34.52 4.27
N ALA A 34 -7.49 -34.95 4.12
CA ALA A 34 -6.37 -34.05 3.82
C ALA A 34 -6.53 -33.36 2.45
N LEU A 35 -6.96 -34.08 1.41
CA LEU A 35 -7.29 -33.51 0.10
C LEU A 35 -8.45 -32.53 0.16
N PHE A 36 -9.49 -32.82 0.95
CA PHE A 36 -10.61 -31.93 1.15
C PHE A 36 -10.20 -30.65 1.90
N LEU A 37 -9.46 -30.80 3.01
CA LEU A 37 -8.96 -29.68 3.81
C LEU A 37 -8.01 -28.79 3.01
N THR A 38 -7.09 -29.37 2.23
CA THR A 38 -6.18 -28.59 1.37
C THR A 38 -6.94 -27.81 0.30
N ARG A 39 -7.93 -28.42 -0.38
CA ARG A 39 -8.79 -27.69 -1.33
C ARG A 39 -9.60 -26.59 -0.66
N LEU A 40 -10.15 -26.85 0.52
CA LEU A 40 -10.91 -25.86 1.28
C LEU A 40 -9.99 -24.68 1.67
N LEU A 41 -8.79 -24.97 2.20
CA LEU A 41 -7.82 -23.96 2.57
C LEU A 41 -7.39 -23.12 1.36
N ILE A 42 -7.11 -23.72 0.21
CA ILE A 42 -6.75 -22.98 -1.02
C ILE A 42 -7.87 -22.01 -1.40
N ARG A 43 -9.13 -22.47 -1.41
CA ARG A 43 -10.27 -21.59 -1.69
C ARG A 43 -10.39 -20.46 -0.68
N LEU A 44 -10.28 -20.77 0.61
CA LEU A 44 -10.32 -19.73 1.65
C LEU A 44 -9.18 -18.71 1.50
N PHE A 45 -7.96 -19.14 1.18
CA PHE A 45 -6.83 -18.25 0.94
C PHE A 45 -7.03 -17.38 -0.30
N GLU A 46 -7.66 -17.91 -1.35
CA GLU A 46 -8.00 -17.16 -2.56
C GLU A 46 -9.03 -16.07 -2.26
N GLU A 47 -10.09 -16.40 -1.53
CA GLU A 47 -11.11 -15.43 -1.09
C GLU A 47 -10.51 -14.36 -0.17
N ILE A 48 -9.66 -14.75 0.79
CA ILE A 48 -8.93 -13.81 1.65
C ILE A 48 -8.06 -12.90 0.79
N HIS A 49 -7.34 -13.46 -0.19
CA HIS A 49 -6.48 -12.69 -1.07
C HIS A 49 -7.27 -11.62 -1.84
N PHE A 50 -8.44 -11.96 -2.34
CA PHE A 50 -9.34 -11.03 -3.03
C PHE A 50 -9.85 -9.94 -2.09
N MET A 51 -10.29 -10.30 -0.89
CA MET A 51 -10.76 -9.34 0.12
C MET A 51 -9.65 -8.38 0.55
N GLU A 52 -8.43 -8.87 0.76
CA GLU A 52 -7.25 -8.05 1.05
C GLU A 52 -6.94 -7.08 -0.09
N GLN A 53 -6.98 -7.53 -1.35
CA GLN A 53 -6.76 -6.65 -2.50
C GLN A 53 -7.85 -5.58 -2.62
N PHE A 54 -9.11 -5.96 -2.39
CA PHE A 54 -10.23 -5.02 -2.35
C PHE A 54 -10.03 -3.98 -1.24
N PHE A 55 -9.60 -4.40 -0.06
CA PHE A 55 -9.30 -3.52 1.05
C PHE A 55 -8.16 -2.55 0.74
N ILE A 56 -7.04 -3.04 0.19
CA ILE A 56 -5.90 -2.20 -0.23
C ILE A 56 -6.32 -1.18 -1.29
N LYS A 57 -7.20 -1.56 -2.22
CA LYS A 57 -7.73 -0.66 -3.27
C LYS A 57 -8.53 0.50 -2.68
N MET A 58 -9.18 0.29 -1.53
CA MET A 58 -9.85 1.34 -0.76
C MET A 58 -8.84 2.15 0.07
N HIS A 59 -7.96 2.88 -0.63
CA HIS A 59 -6.78 3.52 -0.05
C HIS A 59 -7.04 4.33 1.23
N ASN A 60 -8.12 5.15 1.27
CA ASN A 60 -8.42 5.97 2.44
C ASN A 60 -8.71 5.12 3.70
N ILE A 61 -9.45 4.02 3.55
CA ILE A 61 -9.80 3.12 4.68
C ILE A 61 -8.58 2.29 5.08
N PHE A 62 -7.82 1.80 4.09
CA PHE A 62 -6.59 1.05 4.31
C PHE A 62 -5.55 1.89 5.07
N ALA A 63 -5.26 3.10 4.56
CA ALA A 63 -4.33 4.04 5.18
C ALA A 63 -4.76 4.38 6.61
N PHE A 64 -6.03 4.74 6.81
CA PHE A 64 -6.58 5.03 8.13
C PHE A 64 -6.42 3.86 9.11
N THR A 65 -6.75 2.64 8.68
CA THR A 65 -6.61 1.44 9.52
C THR A 65 -5.15 1.21 9.92
N CYS A 66 -4.21 1.30 8.96
CA CYS A 66 -2.78 1.18 9.25
C CYS A 66 -2.27 2.28 10.20
N GLN A 67 -2.69 3.54 9.99
CA GLN A 67 -2.32 4.68 10.81
C GLN A 67 -2.78 4.49 12.26
N VAL A 68 -4.06 4.16 12.48
CA VAL A 68 -4.60 3.96 13.83
C VAL A 68 -3.88 2.83 14.56
N ILE A 69 -3.67 1.67 13.91
CA ILE A 69 -2.94 0.55 14.52
C ILE A 69 -1.51 0.96 14.86
N PHE A 70 -0.80 1.62 13.95
CA PHE A 70 0.57 2.07 14.18
C PHE A 70 0.67 3.08 15.34
N PHE A 71 -0.28 4.01 15.45
CA PHE A 71 -0.33 5.01 16.52
C PHE A 71 -0.58 4.37 17.89
N ILE A 72 -1.44 3.35 17.94
CA ILE A 72 -1.66 2.56 19.16
C ILE A 72 -0.36 1.84 19.56
N LEU A 73 0.35 1.23 18.62
CA LEU A 73 1.65 0.59 18.92
C LEU A 73 2.69 1.60 19.41
N CYS A 74 2.77 2.79 18.80
CA CYS A 74 3.71 3.83 19.23
C CYS A 74 3.42 4.30 20.66
N ASP A 75 2.13 4.43 21.01
CA ASP A 75 1.73 4.77 22.39
C ASP A 75 2.16 3.68 23.38
N PHE A 76 1.98 2.40 23.01
CA PHE A 76 2.44 1.29 23.83
C PHE A 76 3.96 1.28 24.02
N VAL A 77 4.75 1.49 22.97
CA VAL A 77 6.22 1.53 23.06
C VAL A 77 6.72 2.66 23.96
N LEU A 78 6.13 3.85 23.85
CA LEU A 78 6.67 5.05 24.52
C LEU A 78 6.17 5.22 25.95
N ASN A 79 5.00 4.70 26.28
CA ASN A 79 4.42 4.78 27.62
C ASN A 79 4.66 3.49 28.44
N ASP A 80 5.70 2.73 28.11
CA ASP A 80 5.96 1.40 28.66
C ASP A 80 6.62 1.43 30.05
N LEU A 81 5.92 1.99 31.04
CA LEU A 81 6.17 1.76 32.46
C LEU A 81 4.84 1.50 33.17
N GLN A 82 4.65 0.24 33.58
CA GLN A 82 3.64 -0.30 34.52
C GLN A 82 2.22 -0.66 33.98
N GLY A 83 2.04 -1.94 33.64
CA GLY A 83 1.23 -2.85 34.49
C GLY A 83 -0.31 -2.89 34.44
N ILE A 84 -1.04 -2.07 33.67
CA ILE A 84 -2.53 -2.17 33.61
C ILE A 84 -3.03 -2.14 32.15
N VAL A 85 -3.16 -3.32 31.54
CA VAL A 85 -3.39 -3.53 30.10
C VAL A 85 -4.80 -3.15 29.62
N ALA A 86 -5.84 -3.34 30.44
CA ALA A 86 -7.23 -3.15 29.98
C ALA A 86 -7.69 -1.69 29.95
N VAL A 87 -7.29 -0.87 30.95
CA VAL A 87 -7.67 0.56 31.02
C VAL A 87 -6.83 1.39 30.04
N LYS A 88 -5.58 0.98 29.76
CA LYS A 88 -4.67 1.66 28.84
C LYS A 88 -5.17 1.62 27.38
N THR A 89 -5.72 0.49 26.94
CA THR A 89 -6.16 0.30 25.53
C THR A 89 -7.19 1.34 25.08
N ASN A 90 -8.19 1.65 25.90
CA ASN A 90 -9.20 2.65 25.54
C ASN A 90 -8.60 4.05 25.39
N ARG A 91 -7.66 4.42 26.28
CA ARG A 91 -6.94 5.69 26.20
C ARG A 91 -6.05 5.75 24.97
N SER A 92 -5.30 4.69 24.66
CA SER A 92 -4.43 4.60 23.48
C SER A 92 -5.21 4.71 22.17
N VAL A 93 -6.39 4.08 22.10
CA VAL A 93 -7.29 4.19 20.94
C VAL A 93 -7.82 5.61 20.79
N VAL A 94 -8.30 6.23 21.87
CA VAL A 94 -8.77 7.62 21.82
C VAL A 94 -7.61 8.55 21.42
N LEU A 95 -6.42 8.39 22.00
CA LEU A 95 -5.25 9.17 21.62
C LEU A 95 -4.95 9.01 20.12
N ALA A 96 -4.87 7.78 19.61
CA ALA A 96 -4.64 7.51 18.19
C ALA A 96 -5.71 8.12 17.27
N LEU A 97 -6.98 8.09 17.65
CA LEU A 97 -8.05 8.71 16.87
C LEU A 97 -7.94 10.24 16.88
N THR A 98 -7.63 10.83 18.04
CA THR A 98 -7.46 12.28 18.17
C THR A 98 -6.24 12.80 17.39
N THR A 99 -5.11 12.07 17.41
CA THR A 99 -3.92 12.40 16.62
C THR A 99 -4.20 12.29 15.13
N THR A 100 -4.88 11.22 14.71
CA THR A 100 -5.29 11.03 13.31
C THR A 100 -6.19 12.16 12.84
N LEU A 101 -7.14 12.58 13.67
CA LEU A 101 -8.03 13.70 13.34
C LEU A 101 -7.27 15.02 13.22
N PHE A 102 -6.34 15.29 14.13
CA PHE A 102 -5.49 16.47 14.05
C PHE A 102 -4.67 16.49 12.74
N TYR A 103 -4.07 15.35 12.38
CA TYR A 103 -3.32 15.21 11.13
C TYR A 103 -4.19 15.29 9.88
N ALA A 104 -5.44 14.82 9.92
CA ALA A 104 -6.37 14.96 8.81
C ALA A 104 -6.68 16.43 8.47
N VAL A 105 -6.80 17.29 9.48
CA VAL A 105 -6.96 18.74 9.27
C VAL A 105 -5.69 19.33 8.65
N PHE A 106 -4.51 18.91 9.13
CA PHE A 106 -3.24 19.34 8.53
C PHE A 106 -3.10 18.89 7.06
N SER A 107 -3.50 17.65 6.74
CA SER A 107 -3.54 17.13 5.37
C SER A 107 -4.49 17.92 4.47
N TYR A 108 -5.67 18.29 4.97
CA TYR A 108 -6.60 19.16 4.24
C TYR A 108 -5.97 20.52 3.92
N PHE A 109 -5.31 21.14 4.90
CA PHE A 109 -4.59 22.39 4.72
C PHE A 109 -3.47 22.27 3.67
N ALA A 110 -2.67 21.20 3.75
CA ALA A 110 -1.62 20.92 2.77
C ALA A 110 -2.17 20.71 1.36
N THR A 111 -3.27 19.96 1.22
CA THR A 111 -4.01 19.79 -0.05
C THR A 111 -4.41 21.14 -0.63
N ARG A 112 -4.94 22.02 0.22
CA ARG A 112 -5.43 23.32 -0.23
C ARG A 112 -4.31 24.25 -0.66
N ILE A 113 -3.19 24.25 0.07
CA ILE A 113 -1.97 24.99 -0.35
C ILE A 113 -1.49 24.48 -1.69
N ARG A 114 -1.41 23.15 -1.88
CA ARG A 114 -1.02 22.54 -3.14
C ARG A 114 -1.90 23.03 -4.29
N ASP A 115 -3.22 23.03 -4.12
CA ASP A 115 -4.14 23.49 -5.17
C ASP A 115 -3.96 24.98 -5.52
N LEU A 116 -3.67 25.82 -4.52
CA LEU A 116 -3.37 27.25 -4.74
C LEU A 116 -2.05 27.44 -5.49
N LEU A 117 -1.01 26.69 -5.13
CA LEU A 117 0.29 26.73 -5.81
C LEU A 117 0.17 26.27 -7.27
N LEU A 118 -0.60 25.21 -7.53
CA LEU A 118 -0.85 24.72 -8.88
C LEU A 118 -1.68 25.72 -9.70
N LYS A 119 -2.69 26.36 -9.10
CA LYS A 119 -3.50 27.40 -9.77
C LYS A 119 -2.66 28.62 -10.15
N ASN A 120 -1.74 29.05 -9.28
CA ASN A 120 -0.84 30.19 -9.57
C ASN A 120 0.16 29.90 -10.71
N ARG A 121 0.46 28.63 -11.03
CA ARG A 121 1.28 28.29 -12.22
C ARG A 121 0.53 28.51 -13.54
N VAL A 122 -0.81 28.57 -13.51
CA VAL A 122 -1.63 28.87 -14.69
C VAL A 122 -1.97 30.36 -14.68
N PRO A 123 -1.42 31.18 -15.59
CA PRO A 123 -1.68 32.62 -15.61
C PRO A 123 -3.14 32.85 -15.98
N SER A 124 -4.00 33.01 -14.98
CA SER A 124 -5.43 33.30 -15.14
C SER A 124 -5.76 34.66 -14.52
N ARG A 125 -6.37 35.51 -15.35
CA ARG A 125 -6.64 36.93 -15.16
C ARG A 125 -8.02 37.12 -14.50
N VAL A 126 -8.17 36.92 -13.19
CA VAL A 126 -9.45 37.19 -12.46
C VAL A 126 -9.20 37.65 -11.00
N ASP A 127 -10.05 38.58 -10.54
CA ASP A 127 -10.01 39.40 -9.31
C ASP A 127 -9.48 38.76 -8.02
N THR A 128 -8.38 39.31 -7.53
CA THR A 128 -7.50 38.70 -6.53
C THR A 128 -7.95 38.88 -5.06
N SER A 129 -8.82 39.86 -4.74
CA SER A 129 -9.11 40.21 -3.34
C SER A 129 -10.32 39.48 -2.73
N SER A 130 -11.43 39.34 -3.46
CA SER A 130 -12.66 38.73 -2.93
C SER A 130 -12.54 37.20 -2.81
N ASP A 131 -11.77 36.58 -3.71
CA ASP A 131 -11.46 35.15 -3.66
C ASP A 131 -10.48 34.83 -2.52
N CYS A 132 -9.48 35.68 -2.26
CA CYS A 132 -8.56 35.52 -1.14
C CYS A 132 -9.30 35.55 0.22
N LEU A 133 -10.28 36.46 0.38
CA LEU A 133 -11.04 36.57 1.61
C LEU A 133 -11.97 35.36 1.84
N LYS A 134 -12.61 34.85 0.79
CA LYS A 134 -13.37 33.57 0.84
C LYS A 134 -12.46 32.38 1.17
N LEU A 135 -11.22 32.38 0.67
CA LEU A 135 -10.21 31.36 0.97
C LEU A 135 -9.79 31.39 2.44
N LEU A 136 -9.50 32.58 2.96
CA LEU A 136 -9.14 32.80 4.37
C LEU A 136 -10.27 32.36 5.30
N MET A 137 -11.52 32.71 4.98
CA MET A 137 -12.67 32.27 5.78
C MET A 137 -12.85 30.76 5.81
N LYS A 138 -12.71 30.07 4.67
CA LYS A 138 -12.78 28.59 4.64
C LYS A 138 -11.68 27.96 5.48
N LEU A 139 -10.48 28.51 5.42
CA LEU A 139 -9.36 28.08 6.24
C LEU A 139 -9.69 28.22 7.73
N VAL A 140 -10.10 29.41 8.14
CA VAL A 140 -10.45 29.71 9.54
C VAL A 140 -11.58 28.80 10.03
N LEU A 141 -12.58 28.50 9.20
CA LEU A 141 -13.68 27.58 9.56
C LEU A 141 -13.18 26.15 9.84
N GLU A 142 -12.26 25.63 9.03
CA GLU A 142 -11.71 24.29 9.24
C GLU A 142 -10.80 24.23 10.48
N TRP A 143 -9.96 25.26 10.70
CA TRP A 143 -9.19 25.40 11.95
C TRP A 143 -10.12 25.51 13.17
N ALA A 144 -11.24 26.21 13.04
CA ALA A 144 -12.25 26.30 14.10
C ALA A 144 -12.85 24.91 14.42
N LYS A 145 -13.07 24.03 13.43
CA LYS A 145 -13.49 22.65 13.71
C LYS A 145 -12.44 21.90 14.53
N THR A 146 -11.16 22.03 14.20
CA THR A 146 -10.06 21.42 14.97
C THR A 146 -10.03 21.93 16.40
N ILE A 147 -10.14 23.26 16.58
CA ILE A 147 -10.15 23.89 17.89
C ILE A 147 -11.36 23.42 18.71
N VAL A 148 -12.56 23.37 18.11
CA VAL A 148 -13.77 22.87 18.77
C VAL A 148 -13.60 21.41 19.19
N ILE A 149 -13.04 20.56 18.34
CA ILE A 149 -12.80 19.15 18.68
C ILE A 149 -11.78 19.02 19.81
N ILE A 150 -10.66 19.77 19.77
CA ILE A 150 -9.66 19.80 20.85
C ILE A 150 -10.29 20.30 22.16
N MET A 151 -11.13 21.34 22.11
CA MET A 151 -11.85 21.86 23.28
C MET A 151 -12.82 20.81 23.83
N CYS A 152 -13.62 20.15 22.99
CA CYS A 152 -14.54 19.10 23.42
C CYS A 152 -13.79 17.90 24.04
N ILE A 153 -12.62 17.52 23.51
CA ILE A 153 -11.78 16.45 24.07
C ILE A 153 -11.21 16.87 25.43
N ARG A 154 -10.76 18.13 25.56
CA ARG A 154 -10.26 18.68 26.81
C ARG A 154 -11.34 18.73 27.88
N GLU A 155 -12.58 19.05 27.51
CA GLU A 155 -13.75 19.03 28.39
C GLU A 155 -14.12 17.61 28.86
N GLN A 156 -13.86 16.59 28.05
CA GLN A 156 -14.02 15.18 28.44
C GLN A 156 -12.97 14.70 29.46
N GLY A 157 -12.05 15.56 29.91
CA GLY A 157 -11.02 15.23 30.89
C GLY A 157 -9.86 14.42 30.32
N ILE A 158 -9.77 14.29 28.98
CA ILE A 158 -8.67 13.60 28.32
C ILE A 158 -7.57 14.63 28.06
N GLN A 159 -6.56 14.61 28.92
CA GLN A 159 -5.40 15.49 28.77
C GLN A 159 -4.50 15.00 27.63
N TYR A 160 -4.57 15.69 26.50
CA TYR A 160 -3.79 15.43 25.29
C TYR A 160 -2.41 16.09 25.40
N ASP A 161 -1.47 15.39 26.04
CA ASP A 161 -0.06 15.79 26.11
C ASP A 161 0.82 14.66 25.55
N PRO A 162 0.90 14.50 24.21
CA PRO A 162 1.72 13.46 23.61
C PRO A 162 3.21 13.74 23.80
N ASN A 163 3.99 12.67 23.99
CA ASN A 163 5.45 12.75 24.01
C ASN A 163 5.97 13.29 22.66
N PRO A 164 6.97 14.19 22.61
CA PRO A 164 7.52 14.68 21.35
C PRO A 164 8.00 13.56 20.42
N LEU A 165 8.54 12.46 20.96
CA LEU A 165 8.92 11.29 20.15
C LEU A 165 7.71 10.59 19.53
N TYR A 166 6.61 10.50 20.27
CA TYR A 166 5.35 9.96 19.76
C TYR A 166 4.87 10.81 18.60
N THR A 167 4.83 12.14 18.77
CA THR A 167 4.40 13.08 17.72
C THR A 167 5.30 12.99 16.49
N LEU A 168 6.62 12.88 16.66
CA LEU A 168 7.56 12.77 15.55
C LEU A 168 7.33 11.49 14.74
N LEU A 169 7.25 10.33 15.40
CA LEU A 169 7.05 9.02 14.75
C LEU A 169 5.69 8.89 14.06
N THR A 170 4.63 9.33 14.75
CA THR A 170 3.27 9.27 14.21
C THR A 170 3.07 10.25 13.07
N LEU A 171 3.65 11.46 13.15
CA LEU A 171 3.66 12.42 12.05
C LEU A 171 4.43 11.88 10.85
N SER A 172 5.65 11.34 11.04
CA SER A 172 6.43 10.81 9.93
C SER A 172 5.71 9.65 9.23
N TYR A 173 5.08 8.76 9.99
CA TYR A 173 4.28 7.68 9.43
C TYR A 173 3.03 8.20 8.69
N TYR A 174 2.32 9.17 9.26
CA TYR A 174 1.15 9.77 8.64
C TYR A 174 1.49 10.42 7.29
N MET A 175 2.54 11.25 7.26
CA MET A 175 2.99 11.95 6.05
C MET A 175 3.36 10.99 4.93
N CYS A 176 3.99 9.84 5.24
CA CYS A 176 4.36 8.85 4.24
C CYS A 176 3.21 7.91 3.83
N SER A 177 2.16 7.80 4.66
CA SER A 177 1.00 6.95 4.36
C SER A 177 -0.08 7.66 3.56
N GLU A 178 -0.19 8.99 3.67
CA GLU A 178 -1.31 9.75 3.12
C GLU A 178 -1.10 10.11 1.65
N LYS A 179 -2.11 9.84 0.80
CA LYS A 179 -2.02 10.05 -0.65
C LYS A 179 -1.62 11.47 -1.04
N VAL A 180 -2.17 12.47 -0.36
CA VAL A 180 -1.91 13.89 -0.63
C VAL A 180 -0.43 14.19 -0.54
N PHE A 181 0.22 13.72 0.52
CA PHE A 181 1.64 13.94 0.73
C PHE A 181 2.50 13.11 -0.22
N CYS A 182 2.09 11.88 -0.56
CA CYS A 182 2.73 11.11 -1.62
C CYS A 182 2.74 11.87 -2.97
N GLU A 183 1.61 12.46 -3.36
CA GLU A 183 1.50 13.26 -4.59
C GLU A 183 2.34 14.55 -4.52
N ILE A 184 2.35 15.23 -3.36
CA ILE A 184 3.19 16.42 -3.15
C ILE A 184 4.67 16.05 -3.26
N CYS A 185 5.11 14.98 -2.59
CA CYS A 185 6.48 14.48 -2.64
C CYS A 185 6.87 14.07 -4.07
N ALA A 186 5.97 13.43 -4.82
CA ALA A 186 6.23 13.06 -6.21
C ALA A 186 6.40 14.29 -7.10
N ASN A 187 5.55 15.31 -6.95
CA ASN A 187 5.66 16.56 -7.70
C ASN A 187 6.92 17.35 -7.36
N ILE A 188 7.30 17.37 -6.07
CA ILE A 188 8.54 17.99 -5.61
C ILE A 188 9.74 17.22 -6.18
N ALA A 189 9.70 15.90 -6.16
CA ALA A 189 10.75 15.06 -6.72
C ALA A 189 10.93 15.33 -8.22
N GLU A 190 9.85 15.39 -9.00
CA GLU A 190 9.88 15.73 -10.43
C GLU A 190 10.49 17.11 -10.70
N SER A 191 10.28 18.08 -9.80
CA SER A 191 10.85 19.43 -9.94
C SER A 191 12.31 19.55 -9.53
N LEU A 192 12.77 18.75 -8.56
CA LEU A 192 14.11 18.84 -7.99
C LEU A 192 15.11 17.85 -8.61
N PHE A 193 14.65 16.66 -8.98
CA PHE A 193 15.47 15.54 -9.46
C PHE A 193 15.32 15.34 -10.97
N THR A 194 15.52 16.39 -11.77
CA THR A 194 15.78 16.26 -13.22
C THR A 194 17.14 15.60 -13.50
N ILE A 195 17.47 14.54 -12.76
CA ILE A 195 18.68 13.73 -12.88
C ILE A 195 18.33 12.56 -13.79
N GLU A 196 19.10 12.42 -14.87
CA GLU A 196 18.92 11.40 -15.92
C GLU A 196 18.88 9.94 -15.41
N CYS A 197 19.21 9.70 -14.13
CA CYS A 197 19.25 8.38 -13.49
C CYS A 197 17.89 7.67 -13.35
N PHE A 198 16.78 8.39 -13.12
CA PHE A 198 15.48 7.76 -12.83
C PHE A 198 14.57 7.59 -14.04
N GLU A 199 15.06 7.89 -15.25
CA GLU A 199 14.33 7.63 -16.48
C GLU A 199 12.90 8.21 -16.51
N ASN A 200 12.59 9.31 -15.80
CA ASN A 200 11.24 9.89 -15.62
C ASN A 200 10.20 8.96 -14.94
N LEU A 201 10.64 7.92 -14.22
CA LEU A 201 9.78 6.99 -13.46
C LEU A 201 9.57 7.42 -12.00
N GLU A 202 9.95 8.64 -11.62
CA GLU A 202 9.87 9.16 -10.25
C GLU A 202 8.48 9.04 -9.64
N TYR A 203 7.44 9.27 -10.45
CA TYR A 203 6.05 9.18 -10.01
C TYR A 203 5.64 7.76 -9.54
N LEU A 204 6.35 6.71 -9.96
CA LEU A 204 6.17 5.33 -9.51
C LEU A 204 7.13 4.96 -8.37
N TYR A 205 8.37 5.44 -8.41
CA TYR A 205 9.37 5.14 -7.38
C TYR A 205 9.10 5.86 -6.07
N VAL A 206 8.67 7.12 -6.10
CA VAL A 206 8.38 7.91 -4.89
C VAL A 206 7.33 7.23 -3.99
N PRO A 207 6.14 6.84 -4.48
CA PRO A 207 5.17 6.17 -3.62
C PRO A 207 5.65 4.78 -3.15
N LEU A 208 6.46 4.07 -3.93
CA LEU A 208 7.11 2.83 -3.49
C LEU A 208 8.07 3.07 -2.32
N ILE A 209 8.95 4.07 -2.43
CA ILE A 209 9.93 4.42 -1.38
C ILE A 209 9.21 4.83 -0.10
N LEU A 210 8.17 5.66 -0.20
CA LEU A 210 7.35 6.07 0.95
C LEU A 210 6.67 4.86 1.61
N ASN A 211 6.12 3.93 0.81
CA ASN A 211 5.52 2.72 1.36
C ASN A 211 6.56 1.83 2.06
N VAL A 212 7.74 1.63 1.45
CA VAL A 212 8.86 0.89 2.08
C VAL A 212 9.29 1.54 3.39
N TYR A 213 9.36 2.88 3.44
CA TYR A 213 9.65 3.61 4.68
C TYR A 213 8.61 3.33 5.78
N THR A 214 7.32 3.32 5.46
CA THR A 214 6.28 2.97 6.45
C THR A 214 6.40 1.54 6.96
N ILE A 215 6.81 0.59 6.10
CA ILE A 215 7.07 -0.80 6.49
C ILE A 215 8.27 -0.87 7.44
N VAL A 216 9.36 -0.15 7.14
CA VAL A 216 10.57 -0.15 7.97
C VAL A 216 10.28 0.41 9.37
N ILE A 217 9.67 1.59 9.46
CA ILE A 217 9.32 2.18 10.76
C ILE A 217 8.33 1.30 11.52
N GLY A 218 7.29 0.82 10.84
CA GLY A 218 6.32 -0.10 11.42
C GLY A 218 6.96 -1.38 11.96
N SER A 219 7.89 -1.96 11.21
CA SER A 219 8.64 -3.16 11.60
C SER A 219 9.53 -2.93 12.82
N ILE A 220 10.18 -1.76 12.93
CA ILE A 220 11.03 -1.44 14.08
C ILE A 220 10.18 -1.38 15.36
N VAL A 221 9.07 -0.63 15.32
CA VAL A 221 8.14 -0.49 16.46
C VAL A 221 7.51 -1.84 16.84
N ASN A 222 7.07 -2.62 15.84
CA ASN A 222 6.46 -3.93 16.07
C ASN A 222 7.47 -4.95 16.62
N LEU A 223 8.70 -4.97 16.11
CA LEU A 223 9.77 -5.85 16.59
C LEU A 223 10.12 -5.56 18.05
N TYR A 224 10.21 -4.28 18.43
CA TYR A 224 10.42 -3.90 19.82
C TYR A 224 9.32 -4.48 20.73
N LEU A 225 8.05 -4.30 20.36
CA LEU A 225 6.93 -4.84 21.14
C LEU A 225 6.90 -6.38 21.17
N LEU A 226 7.28 -7.06 20.08
CA LEU A 226 7.37 -8.52 20.07
C LEU A 226 8.41 -9.05 21.07
N ILE A 227 9.51 -8.31 21.27
CA ILE A 227 10.58 -8.70 22.20
C ILE A 227 10.19 -8.39 23.65
N PHE A 228 9.62 -7.21 23.92
CA PHE A 228 9.41 -6.73 25.29
C PHE A 228 7.99 -6.97 25.84
N CYS A 229 6.95 -6.94 24.99
CA CYS A 229 5.55 -7.00 25.41
C CYS A 229 4.70 -7.79 24.41
N TYR A 230 4.79 -9.13 24.47
CA TYR A 230 3.97 -9.99 23.61
C TYR A 230 2.47 -9.87 23.95
N SER A 231 1.67 -9.57 22.94
CA SER A 231 0.20 -9.55 23.00
C SER A 231 -0.39 -10.00 21.67
N ASN A 232 -1.56 -10.66 21.70
CA ASN A 232 -2.31 -11.03 20.49
C ASN A 232 -2.59 -9.84 19.57
N PHE A 233 -2.72 -8.63 20.14
CA PHE A 233 -2.87 -7.40 19.36
C PHE A 233 -1.66 -7.12 18.47
N VAL A 234 -0.44 -7.42 18.94
CA VAL A 234 0.80 -7.19 18.19
C VAL A 234 0.83 -8.06 16.93
N LEU A 235 0.32 -9.30 16.98
CA LEU A 235 0.19 -10.18 15.81
C LEU A 235 -0.77 -9.62 14.76
N ILE A 236 -1.94 -9.14 15.21
CA ILE A 236 -2.90 -8.46 14.33
C ILE A 236 -2.22 -7.23 13.70
N ALA A 237 -1.46 -6.48 14.50
CA ALA A 237 -0.76 -5.30 14.03
C ALA A 237 0.32 -5.63 12.99
N THR A 238 1.06 -6.73 13.15
CA THR A 238 2.02 -7.23 12.16
C THR A 238 1.34 -7.53 10.83
N TYR A 239 0.15 -8.14 10.85
CA TYR A 239 -0.61 -8.42 9.63
C TYR A 239 -0.97 -7.13 8.86
N PHE A 240 -1.52 -6.11 9.54
CA PHE A 240 -1.91 -4.86 8.87
C PHE A 240 -0.74 -3.95 8.49
N ILE A 241 0.24 -3.77 9.38
CA ILE A 241 1.32 -2.78 9.20
C ILE A 241 2.44 -3.33 8.33
N ILE A 242 2.67 -4.65 8.34
CA ILE A 242 3.78 -5.26 7.60
C ILE A 242 3.23 -6.06 6.42
N PHE A 243 2.43 -7.11 6.66
CA PHE A 243 2.03 -8.04 5.60
C PHE A 243 1.18 -7.37 4.51
N LEU A 244 0.10 -6.66 4.87
CA LEU A 244 -0.74 -5.97 3.88
C LEU A 244 0.00 -4.85 3.15
N ARG A 245 0.94 -4.16 3.82
CA ARG A 245 1.77 -3.12 3.21
C ARG A 245 2.79 -3.67 2.23
N ILE A 246 3.38 -4.84 2.52
CA ILE A 246 4.24 -5.57 1.57
C ILE A 246 3.42 -6.02 0.36
N LYS A 247 2.20 -6.51 0.59
CA LYS A 247 1.28 -6.88 -0.50
C LYS A 247 0.95 -5.66 -1.38
N ASP A 248 0.65 -4.51 -0.78
CA ASP A 248 0.48 -3.24 -1.50
C ASP A 248 1.73 -2.85 -2.30
N ALA A 249 2.93 -2.91 -1.67
CA ALA A 249 4.22 -2.67 -2.32
C ALA A 249 4.40 -3.50 -3.59
N PHE A 250 4.06 -4.79 -3.51
CA PHE A 250 4.27 -5.74 -4.58
C PHE A 250 3.26 -5.58 -5.73
N PHE A 251 1.96 -5.61 -5.41
CA PHE A 251 0.91 -5.64 -6.44
C PHE A 251 0.63 -4.26 -7.06
N ASN A 252 0.69 -3.18 -6.29
CA ASN A 252 0.31 -1.84 -6.79
C ASN A 252 1.48 -1.00 -7.28
N TYR A 253 2.70 -1.23 -6.79
CA TYR A 253 3.85 -0.42 -7.20
C TYR A 253 4.87 -1.23 -8.01
N TRP A 254 5.38 -2.32 -7.44
CA TRP A 254 6.45 -3.10 -8.07
C TRP A 254 6.04 -3.68 -9.43
N GLN A 255 4.86 -4.30 -9.52
CA GLN A 255 4.35 -4.83 -10.79
C GLN A 255 4.16 -3.74 -11.85
N ASN A 256 3.69 -2.55 -11.45
CA ASN A 256 3.49 -1.43 -12.37
C ASN A 256 4.82 -0.89 -12.91
N ILE A 257 5.84 -0.77 -12.04
CA ILE A 257 7.20 -0.39 -12.45
C ILE A 257 7.77 -1.42 -13.43
N GLN A 258 7.63 -2.72 -13.13
CA GLN A 258 8.12 -3.78 -13.99
C GLN A 258 7.41 -3.78 -15.35
N ALA A 259 6.09 -3.56 -15.38
CA ALA A 259 5.32 -3.48 -16.61
C ALA A 259 5.79 -2.31 -17.48
N GLU A 260 5.90 -1.11 -16.93
CA GLU A 260 6.37 0.05 -17.70
C GLU A 260 7.82 -0.08 -18.15
N LYS A 261 8.71 -0.57 -17.28
CA LYS A 261 10.11 -0.81 -17.64
C LYS A 261 10.23 -1.83 -18.77
N LYS A 262 9.48 -2.93 -18.72
CA LYS A 262 9.43 -3.94 -19.80
C LYS A 262 8.94 -3.33 -21.10
N THR A 263 7.82 -2.61 -21.08
CA THR A 263 7.26 -1.95 -22.26
C THR A 263 8.23 -0.90 -22.85
N TYR A 264 8.84 -0.06 -22.02
CA TYR A 264 9.77 0.95 -22.50
C TYR A 264 11.06 0.32 -23.05
N SER A 265 11.57 -0.74 -22.41
CA SER A 265 12.78 -1.44 -22.84
C SER A 265 12.62 -2.18 -24.18
N SER A 266 11.39 -2.59 -24.54
CA SER A 266 11.14 -3.26 -25.83
C SER A 266 11.17 -2.31 -27.03
N PHE A 267 11.15 -0.99 -26.80
CA PHE A 267 11.18 0.00 -27.87
C PHE A 267 12.59 0.18 -28.42
N ARG A 268 12.75 0.00 -29.73
CA ARG A 268 14.03 0.15 -30.44
C ARG A 268 14.47 1.61 -30.45
N VAL A 269 15.76 1.85 -30.29
CA VAL A 269 16.36 3.18 -30.50
C VAL A 269 16.52 3.40 -32.01
N ALA A 270 16.00 4.51 -32.53
CA ALA A 270 16.15 4.85 -33.95
C ALA A 270 17.61 5.22 -34.26
N THR A 271 18.11 4.82 -35.42
CA THR A 271 19.42 5.29 -35.91
C THR A 271 19.31 6.72 -36.45
N ASP A 272 20.42 7.45 -36.49
CA ASP A 272 20.42 8.83 -37.01
C ASP A 272 19.94 8.87 -38.47
N GLU A 273 20.26 7.86 -39.28
CA GLU A 273 19.77 7.72 -40.66
C GLU A 273 18.25 7.55 -40.73
N GLU A 274 17.64 6.76 -39.83
CA GLU A 274 16.19 6.57 -39.79
C GLU A 274 15.45 7.85 -39.37
N ILE A 275 16.06 8.64 -38.48
CA ILE A 275 15.54 9.95 -38.07
C ILE A 275 15.63 10.93 -39.23
N LEU A 276 16.77 10.97 -39.93
CA LEU A 276 16.99 11.88 -41.06
C LEU A 276 16.10 11.54 -42.26
N ASN A 277 15.92 10.24 -42.55
CA ASN A 277 15.11 9.77 -43.68
C ASN A 277 13.62 10.04 -43.51
N ARG A 278 13.14 10.18 -42.27
CA ARG A 278 11.74 10.50 -41.98
C ARG A 278 11.50 11.99 -41.74
N ASP A 279 12.54 12.78 -41.41
CA ASP A 279 12.50 14.22 -41.10
C ASP A 279 11.31 14.61 -40.19
N ASP A 280 11.01 13.74 -39.23
CA ASP A 280 9.78 13.80 -38.44
C ASP A 280 9.90 14.79 -37.27
N ILE A 281 8.84 15.57 -37.06
CA ILE A 281 8.61 16.36 -35.84
C ILE A 281 7.97 15.45 -34.79
N CYS A 282 8.39 15.52 -33.53
CA CYS A 282 7.74 14.73 -32.48
C CYS A 282 6.29 15.16 -32.27
N ALA A 283 5.34 14.26 -32.49
CA ALA A 283 3.91 14.53 -32.34
C ALA A 283 3.46 14.92 -30.92
N VAL A 284 4.33 14.77 -29.91
CA VAL A 284 4.02 15.09 -28.51
C VAL A 284 4.48 16.50 -28.13
N CYS A 285 5.75 16.85 -28.42
CA CYS A 285 6.31 18.16 -28.08
C CYS A 285 6.38 19.14 -29.26
N LEU A 286 6.05 18.69 -30.47
CA LEU A 286 6.09 19.44 -31.72
C LEU A 286 7.47 20.02 -32.08
N ASN A 287 8.55 19.43 -31.56
CA ASN A 287 9.94 19.80 -31.87
C ASN A 287 10.62 18.77 -32.77
N LYS A 288 11.65 19.21 -33.51
CA LYS A 288 12.49 18.33 -34.36
C LYS A 288 13.11 17.18 -33.55
N MET A 289 13.17 16.00 -34.14
CA MET A 289 13.78 14.83 -33.49
C MET A 289 15.30 14.82 -33.65
N SER A 290 16.01 14.89 -32.52
CA SER A 290 17.46 14.63 -32.45
C SER A 290 17.78 13.23 -31.93
N LYS A 291 16.89 12.66 -31.12
CA LYS A 291 16.92 11.28 -30.62
C LYS A 291 15.50 10.75 -30.62
N ALA A 292 15.29 9.54 -31.12
CA ALA A 292 13.96 8.95 -31.20
C ALA A 292 13.95 7.48 -30.75
N ARG A 293 12.81 7.04 -30.21
CA ARG A 293 12.48 5.62 -30.04
C ARG A 293 11.36 5.23 -30.98
N ILE A 294 11.48 4.03 -31.53
CA ILE A 294 10.52 3.41 -32.42
C ILE A 294 9.65 2.46 -31.62
N THR A 295 8.35 2.75 -31.61
CA THR A 295 7.33 1.91 -31.00
C THR A 295 7.04 0.67 -31.86
N PRO A 296 6.42 -0.41 -31.33
CA PRO A 296 6.06 -1.60 -32.11
C PRO A 296 5.11 -1.34 -33.29
N CYS A 297 4.40 -0.21 -33.26
CA CYS A 297 3.55 0.27 -34.35
C CYS A 297 4.30 1.20 -35.33
N ASN A 298 5.64 1.23 -35.27
CA ASN A 298 6.54 2.00 -36.13
C ASN A 298 6.43 3.54 -36.06
N HIS A 299 5.80 4.08 -35.00
CA HIS A 299 5.81 5.51 -34.71
C HIS A 299 7.04 5.93 -33.91
N LEU A 300 7.55 7.14 -34.21
CA LEU A 300 8.73 7.75 -33.61
C LEU A 300 8.35 8.83 -32.59
N PHE A 301 9.05 8.83 -31.46
CA PHE A 301 8.89 9.86 -30.43
C PHE A 301 10.23 10.15 -29.75
N HIS A 302 10.42 11.35 -29.19
CA HIS A 302 11.54 11.57 -28.27
C HIS A 302 11.43 10.60 -27.08
N PRO A 303 12.55 10.05 -26.57
CA PRO A 303 12.54 9.16 -25.42
C PRO A 303 11.78 9.73 -24.22
N ILE A 304 11.96 11.01 -23.92
CA ILE A 304 11.30 11.73 -22.82
C ILE A 304 9.80 11.87 -23.07
N CYS A 305 9.41 12.26 -24.28
CA CYS A 305 8.01 12.42 -24.66
C CYS A 305 7.25 11.09 -24.59
N LEU A 306 7.87 10.01 -25.07
CA LEU A 306 7.27 8.68 -25.05
C LEU A 306 7.03 8.18 -23.63
N LYS A 307 7.97 8.45 -22.71
CA LYS A 307 7.81 8.14 -21.27
C LYS A 307 6.65 8.90 -20.65
N GLN A 308 6.52 10.21 -20.94
CA GLN A 308 5.38 11.01 -20.45
C GLN A 308 4.04 10.43 -20.93
N CYS A 309 4.00 9.91 -22.17
CA CYS A 309 2.82 9.23 -22.68
C CYS A 309 2.54 7.92 -21.95
N LEU A 310 3.56 7.09 -21.68
CA LEU A 310 3.43 5.83 -20.93
C LEU A 310 2.93 6.04 -19.50
N LYS A 311 3.31 7.16 -18.85
CA LYS A 311 2.79 7.57 -17.54
C LYS A 311 1.27 7.73 -17.53
N THR A 312 0.67 8.11 -18.66
CA THR A 312 -0.78 8.35 -18.77
C THR A 312 -1.51 7.15 -19.37
N SER A 313 -0.96 6.54 -20.41
CA SER A 313 -1.60 5.43 -21.12
C SER A 313 -0.58 4.55 -21.84
N PHE A 314 -0.78 3.24 -21.82
CA PHE A 314 -0.01 2.27 -22.60
C PHE A 314 -0.46 2.20 -24.08
N LEU A 315 -0.99 3.31 -24.61
CA LEU A 315 -1.48 3.40 -25.97
C LEU A 315 -0.57 4.33 -26.77
N CYS A 316 -0.35 4.01 -28.05
CA CYS A 316 0.35 4.92 -28.95
C CYS A 316 -0.43 6.23 -29.08
N PRO A 317 0.20 7.41 -28.89
CA PRO A 317 -0.48 8.70 -29.04
C PRO A 317 -1.15 8.88 -30.41
N LEU A 318 -0.52 8.34 -31.45
CA LEU A 318 -0.93 8.47 -32.86
C LEU A 318 -2.01 7.45 -33.25
N CYS A 319 -1.72 6.16 -33.18
CA CYS A 319 -2.63 5.12 -33.68
C CYS A 319 -3.44 4.40 -32.61
N LYS A 320 -3.29 4.78 -31.32
CA LYS A 320 -3.93 4.12 -30.18
C LYS A 320 -3.63 2.62 -30.04
N TYR A 321 -2.61 2.13 -30.74
CA TYR A 321 -2.12 0.76 -30.59
C TYR A 321 -1.70 0.48 -29.14
N ASN A 322 -2.18 -0.62 -28.58
CA ASN A 322 -1.92 -1.01 -27.20
C ASN A 322 -0.57 -1.71 -27.06
N PHE A 323 0.32 -1.15 -26.26
CA PHE A 323 1.66 -1.70 -26.05
C PHE A 323 1.68 -2.94 -25.14
N ARG A 324 0.60 -3.23 -24.41
CA ARG A 324 0.51 -4.38 -23.49
C ARG A 324 -0.09 -5.64 -24.11
N GLU A 325 -0.78 -5.53 -25.24
CA GLU A 325 -1.60 -6.63 -25.80
C GLU A 325 -0.78 -7.72 -26.52
N ASN A 326 0.48 -7.42 -26.86
CA ASN A 326 1.38 -8.31 -27.60
C ASN A 326 2.67 -8.65 -26.83
N GLN A 327 2.59 -8.79 -25.49
CA GLN A 327 3.71 -9.24 -24.64
C GLN A 327 3.45 -10.59 -24.00
#